data_AF-A0A0Q6H018-F1
#
_entry.id   AF-A0A0Q6H018-F1
#
_cell.length_a   1.000
_cell.length_b   1.000
_cell.length_c   1.000
_cell.angle_alpha   90.00
_cell.angle_beta   90.00
_cell.angle_gamma   90.00
#
_symmetry.space_group_name_H-M   'P 1'
#
loop_
_entity.id
_entity.type
_entity.pdbx_description
1 polymer ?
#
loop_
_entity_poly.entity_id
_entity_poly.type
_entity_poly.pdbx_seq_one_letter_code
_entity_poly.pdbx_strand_id
1 'polypeptide(L)'
;MTEHTHFDFAKLNERERYKLLIGTVIPRPIALVTTVDKDGHPNAGPFSFFNVLTHDPAIVAIGVENYSDMRFKDTARNIRETGEFTVHICDNALVDQMEVCAIKFGPEVDEMEEAGLATVPGQMVRSPRILAAPAALECRRHTTLQVGPAREIILGEVVGVFVRSDAVNSSNLHIDQQIMDAVGRMGGHTYTRTRDQFDIKTLTPQEWENRKAFETLVAE
;
A
#
# COMPACT_ATOMS: atom_id res chain seq x y z
N MET A 1 -27.08 -14.89 18.47
CA MET A 1 -26.67 -14.77 17.05
C MET A 1 -26.46 -13.29 16.79
N THR A 2 -25.34 -12.92 16.19
CA THR A 2 -25.14 -11.55 15.70
C THR A 2 -26.04 -11.32 14.49
N GLU A 3 -26.93 -10.33 14.56
CA GLU A 3 -27.74 -9.91 13.42
C GLU A 3 -26.88 -9.14 12.42
N HIS A 4 -27.09 -9.38 11.13
CA HIS A 4 -26.37 -8.68 10.06
C HIS A 4 -27.25 -7.58 9.47
N THR A 5 -26.65 -6.43 9.17
CA THR A 5 -27.30 -5.35 8.42
C THR A 5 -26.90 -5.44 6.95
N HIS A 6 -27.89 -5.49 6.04
CA HIS A 6 -27.67 -5.55 4.60
C HIS A 6 -27.74 -4.14 3.96
N PHE A 7 -26.79 -3.83 3.09
CA PHE A 7 -26.76 -2.61 2.29
C PHE A 7 -26.80 -2.94 0.79
N ASP A 8 -27.83 -2.49 0.09
CA ASP A 8 -27.94 -2.62 -1.36
C ASP A 8 -27.15 -1.49 -2.06
N PHE A 9 -26.00 -1.84 -2.65
CA PHE A 9 -25.08 -0.86 -3.25
C PHE A 9 -25.70 -0.12 -4.44
N ALA A 10 -26.71 -0.68 -5.11
CA ALA A 10 -27.40 0.01 -6.20
C ALA A 10 -28.17 1.24 -5.69
N LYS A 11 -28.55 1.26 -4.41
CA LYS A 11 -29.29 2.36 -3.77
C LYS A 11 -28.41 3.40 -3.07
N LEU A 12 -27.11 3.14 -2.98
CA LEU A 12 -26.16 4.02 -2.31
C LEU A 12 -25.53 5.02 -3.29
N ASN A 13 -25.25 6.22 -2.80
CA ASN A 13 -24.41 7.19 -3.52
C ASN A 13 -22.92 6.85 -3.41
N GLU A 14 -22.08 7.55 -4.16
CA GLU A 14 -20.62 7.34 -4.20
C GLU A 14 -19.98 7.41 -2.81
N ARG A 15 -20.33 8.44 -2.01
CA ARG A 15 -19.75 8.67 -0.68
C ARG A 15 -20.12 7.55 0.29
N GLU A 16 -21.35 7.07 0.24
CA GLU A 16 -21.82 5.95 1.07
C GLU A 16 -21.10 4.65 0.72
N ARG A 17 -20.97 4.33 -0.58
CA ARG A 17 -20.19 3.18 -1.06
C ARG A 17 -18.75 3.28 -0.58
N TYR A 18 -18.12 4.45 -0.74
CA TYR A 18 -16.76 4.70 -0.26
C TYR A 18 -16.62 4.43 1.24
N LYS A 19 -17.50 5.02 2.07
CA LYS A 19 -17.46 4.85 3.53
C LYS A 19 -17.60 3.39 3.96
N LEU A 20 -18.52 2.64 3.36
CA LEU A 20 -18.68 1.22 3.66
C LEU A 20 -17.44 0.42 3.26
N LEU A 21 -16.90 0.65 2.06
CA LEU A 21 -15.72 -0.07 1.57
C LEU A 21 -14.48 0.19 2.43
N ILE A 22 -14.13 1.47 2.68
CA ILE A 22 -12.93 1.78 3.48
C ILE A 22 -13.08 1.48 4.97
N GLY A 23 -14.32 1.32 5.45
CA GLY A 23 -14.61 0.95 6.83
C GLY A 23 -14.60 -0.56 7.07
N THR A 24 -14.71 -1.37 6.01
CA THR A 24 -14.82 -2.84 6.09
C THR A 24 -13.58 -3.56 5.56
N VAL A 25 -12.94 -3.02 4.52
CA VAL A 25 -11.65 -3.53 4.01
C VAL A 25 -10.53 -2.84 4.79
N ILE A 26 -10.16 -3.43 5.91
CA ILE A 26 -9.21 -2.90 6.89
C ILE A 26 -8.42 -4.03 7.58
N PRO A 27 -7.20 -3.75 8.08
CA PRO A 27 -6.38 -2.59 7.73
C PRO A 27 -5.90 -2.67 6.28
N ARG A 28 -5.74 -1.51 5.63
CA ARG A 28 -5.14 -1.44 4.29
C ARG A 28 -3.68 -1.05 4.40
N PRO A 29 -2.75 -1.73 3.69
CA PRO A 29 -1.38 -1.28 3.63
C PRO A 29 -1.32 0.07 2.89
N ILE A 30 -0.28 0.85 3.16
CA ILE A 30 -0.11 2.18 2.58
C ILE A 30 1.14 2.18 1.71
N ALA A 31 0.96 2.60 0.46
CA ALA A 31 2.04 2.93 -0.45
C ALA A 31 2.29 4.43 -0.38
N LEU A 32 3.41 4.86 0.20
CA LEU A 32 3.93 6.22 -0.02
C LEU A 32 4.73 6.21 -1.32
N VAL A 33 4.14 6.79 -2.37
CA VAL A 33 4.66 6.68 -3.74
C VAL A 33 5.45 7.93 -4.08
N THR A 34 6.71 7.75 -4.47
CA THR A 34 7.47 8.81 -5.14
C THR A 34 7.42 8.60 -6.65
N THR A 35 7.52 9.70 -7.38
CA THR A 35 7.63 9.75 -8.84
C THR A 35 8.52 10.91 -9.24
N VAL A 36 8.93 10.93 -10.51
CA VAL A 36 9.50 12.12 -11.16
C VAL A 36 8.73 12.41 -12.44
N ASP A 37 8.56 13.68 -12.80
CA ASP A 37 8.03 14.07 -14.09
C ASP A 37 9.11 13.96 -15.20
N LYS A 38 8.81 14.43 -16.41
CA LYS A 38 9.75 14.41 -17.55
C LYS A 38 10.92 15.39 -17.40
N ASP A 39 10.73 16.46 -16.65
CA ASP A 39 11.72 17.52 -16.42
C ASP A 39 12.58 17.22 -15.19
N GLY A 40 12.22 16.17 -14.43
CA GLY A 40 12.95 15.69 -13.25
C GLY A 40 12.43 16.24 -11.94
N HIS A 41 11.28 16.93 -11.93
CA HIS A 41 10.67 17.40 -10.69
C HIS A 41 10.09 16.20 -9.92
N PRO A 42 10.42 16.06 -8.64
CA PRO A 42 9.90 14.99 -7.81
C PRO A 42 8.46 15.26 -7.34
N ASN A 43 7.76 14.20 -6.98
CA ASN A 43 6.44 14.25 -6.33
C ASN A 43 6.32 13.08 -5.36
N ALA A 44 5.67 13.28 -4.20
CA ALA A 44 5.33 12.20 -3.28
C ALA A 44 3.85 12.21 -2.85
N GLY A 45 3.24 11.04 -2.70
CA GLY A 45 1.86 10.94 -2.20
C GLY A 45 1.49 9.55 -1.64
N PRO A 46 0.71 9.48 -0.54
CA PRO A 46 0.29 8.21 0.04
C PRO A 46 -1.03 7.67 -0.53
N PHE A 47 -1.07 6.35 -0.75
CA PHE A 47 -2.23 5.62 -1.29
C PHE A 47 -2.50 4.34 -0.49
N SER A 48 -3.69 4.21 0.08
CA SER A 48 -4.11 2.99 0.81
C SER A 48 -4.94 2.02 -0.02
N PHE A 49 -5.15 2.29 -1.30
CA PHE A 49 -5.74 1.32 -2.23
C PHE A 49 -4.58 0.59 -2.89
N PHE A 50 -3.83 -0.16 -2.08
CA PHE A 50 -2.56 -0.75 -2.42
C PHE A 50 -2.54 -2.23 -1.99
N ASN A 51 -1.97 -3.11 -2.82
CA ASN A 51 -1.64 -4.48 -2.43
C ASN A 51 -0.64 -5.13 -3.41
N VAL A 52 -0.08 -6.28 -3.02
CA VAL A 52 0.63 -7.23 -3.90
C VAL A 52 -0.40 -8.12 -4.60
N LEU A 53 -0.27 -8.34 -5.91
CA LEU A 53 -1.23 -9.12 -6.70
C LEU A 53 -0.66 -10.44 -7.25
N THR A 54 0.61 -10.48 -7.61
CA THR A 54 1.31 -11.71 -8.03
C THR A 54 2.80 -11.60 -7.76
N HIS A 55 3.49 -12.74 -7.65
CA HIS A 55 4.94 -12.82 -7.44
C HIS A 55 5.70 -13.28 -8.69
N ASP A 56 5.01 -13.80 -9.70
CA ASP A 56 5.60 -14.18 -10.99
C ASP A 56 4.63 -13.81 -12.14
N PRO A 57 4.80 -12.64 -12.79
CA PRO A 57 5.76 -11.57 -12.46
C PRO A 57 5.44 -10.89 -11.11
N ALA A 58 6.40 -10.21 -10.50
CA ALA A 58 6.21 -9.50 -9.23
C ALA A 58 5.40 -8.20 -9.42
N ILE A 59 4.09 -8.22 -9.19
CA ILE A 59 3.19 -7.09 -9.45
C ILE A 59 2.57 -6.55 -8.16
N VAL A 60 2.66 -5.23 -8.00
CA VAL A 60 1.87 -4.45 -7.06
C VAL A 60 0.79 -3.65 -7.79
N ALA A 61 -0.31 -3.34 -7.09
CA ALA A 61 -1.36 -2.47 -7.60
C ALA A 61 -1.55 -1.26 -6.70
N ILE A 62 -1.67 -0.07 -7.29
CA ILE A 62 -2.07 1.16 -6.60
C ILE A 62 -3.28 1.78 -7.30
N GLY A 63 -4.30 2.14 -6.53
CA GLY A 63 -5.47 2.88 -7.00
C GLY A 63 -5.29 4.38 -6.76
N VAL A 64 -5.06 5.15 -7.82
CA VAL A 64 -4.82 6.60 -7.76
C VAL A 64 -6.06 7.35 -8.21
N GLU A 65 -6.64 8.16 -7.32
CA GLU A 65 -7.78 9.02 -7.65
C GLU A 65 -7.36 10.21 -8.49
N ASN A 66 -8.25 10.67 -9.36
CA ASN A 66 -8.09 11.92 -10.10
C ASN A 66 -8.41 13.13 -9.21
N TYR A 67 -7.98 14.31 -9.63
CA TYR A 67 -8.48 15.56 -9.04
C TYR A 67 -10.00 15.71 -9.27
N SER A 68 -10.64 16.61 -8.53
CA SER A 68 -12.09 16.86 -8.63
C SER A 68 -12.52 17.38 -10.00
N ASP A 69 -11.59 17.94 -10.78
CA ASP A 69 -11.79 18.39 -12.16
C ASP A 69 -11.46 17.30 -13.20
N MET A 70 -11.31 16.04 -12.76
CA MET A 70 -11.02 14.86 -13.58
C MET A 70 -9.62 14.79 -14.17
N ARG A 71 -8.74 15.76 -13.89
CA ARG A 71 -7.33 15.66 -14.29
C ARG A 71 -6.63 14.58 -13.47
N PHE A 72 -5.64 13.91 -14.07
CA PHE A 72 -4.78 12.98 -13.36
C PHE A 72 -4.05 13.70 -12.23
N LYS A 73 -3.98 13.05 -11.05
CA LYS A 73 -3.00 13.42 -10.02
C LYS A 73 -1.60 13.35 -10.59
N ASP A 74 -0.71 14.15 -10.02
CA ASP A 74 0.69 14.24 -10.42
C ASP A 74 1.35 12.85 -10.44
N THR A 75 1.13 12.01 -9.43
CA THR A 75 1.58 10.61 -9.41
C THR A 75 1.12 9.79 -10.63
N ALA A 76 -0.17 9.84 -10.98
CA ALA A 76 -0.71 9.08 -12.11
C ALA A 76 -0.19 9.61 -13.46
N ARG A 77 -0.11 10.94 -13.60
CA ARG A 77 0.47 11.60 -14.78
C ARG A 77 1.93 11.20 -14.95
N ASN A 78 2.73 11.33 -13.89
CA ASN A 78 4.16 11.01 -13.91
C ASN A 78 4.36 9.55 -14.29
N ILE A 79 3.67 8.61 -13.65
CA ILE A 79 3.78 7.16 -13.99
C ILE A 79 3.38 6.88 -15.44
N ARG A 80 2.36 7.54 -15.96
CA ARG A 80 1.93 7.37 -17.36
C ARG A 80 3.00 7.86 -18.33
N GLU A 81 3.68 8.94 -17.99
CA GLU A 81 4.68 9.60 -18.82
C GLU A 81 6.08 8.98 -18.74
N THR A 82 6.51 8.59 -17.55
CA THR A 82 7.86 8.10 -17.28
C THR A 82 7.93 6.58 -17.17
N GLY A 83 6.81 5.93 -16.86
CA GLY A 83 6.73 4.50 -16.64
C GLY A 83 7.38 4.04 -15.33
N GLU A 84 7.76 4.95 -14.44
CA GLU A 84 8.62 4.67 -13.29
C GLU A 84 8.07 5.29 -12.01
N PHE A 85 8.16 4.55 -10.91
CA PHE A 85 7.79 5.00 -9.57
C PHE A 85 8.43 4.13 -8.50
N THR A 86 8.44 4.62 -7.26
CA THR A 86 8.89 3.84 -6.11
C THR A 86 7.79 3.82 -5.05
N VAL A 87 7.44 2.61 -4.58
CA VAL A 87 6.49 2.41 -3.50
C VAL A 87 7.25 2.22 -2.19
N HIS A 88 6.97 3.06 -1.19
CA HIS A 88 7.53 2.92 0.15
C HIS A 88 6.48 2.35 1.09
N ILE A 89 6.87 1.37 1.91
CA ILE A 89 6.06 0.91 3.04
C ILE A 89 6.19 1.93 4.16
N CYS A 90 5.08 2.35 4.75
CA CYS A 90 5.07 3.30 5.86
C CYS A 90 5.09 2.54 7.21
N ASP A 91 6.11 2.80 8.03
CA ASP A 91 6.14 2.39 9.42
C ASP A 91 5.53 3.44 10.35
N ASN A 92 5.42 3.11 11.64
CA ASN A 92 4.88 4.04 12.63
C ASN A 92 5.74 5.32 12.77
N ALA A 93 7.04 5.28 12.46
CA ALA A 93 7.94 6.42 12.58
C ALA A 93 7.78 7.42 11.41
N LEU A 94 7.29 6.96 10.26
CA LEU A 94 7.13 7.76 9.04
C LEU A 94 5.71 8.37 8.89
N VAL A 95 4.77 8.08 9.79
CA VAL A 95 3.35 8.46 9.64
C VAL A 95 3.16 9.97 9.49
N ASP A 96 3.83 10.76 10.33
CA ASP A 96 3.64 12.22 10.33
C ASP A 96 4.14 12.84 9.03
N GLN A 97 5.33 12.44 8.56
CA GLN A 97 5.89 12.89 7.28
C GLN A 97 5.05 12.43 6.10
N MET A 98 4.55 11.19 6.14
CA MET A 98 3.65 10.67 5.12
C MET A 98 2.35 11.49 5.05
N GLU A 99 1.78 11.91 6.18
CA GLU A 99 0.60 12.78 6.20
C GLU A 99 0.90 14.18 5.66
N VAL A 100 2.12 14.72 5.84
CA VAL A 100 2.55 15.95 5.15
C VAL A 100 2.50 15.75 3.63
N CYS A 101 2.99 14.63 3.11
CA CYS A 101 2.86 14.28 1.68
C CYS A 101 1.43 14.00 1.22
N ALA A 102 0.45 13.92 2.13
CA ALA A 102 -0.98 13.79 1.77
C ALA A 102 -1.66 15.14 1.54
N ILE A 103 -1.02 16.24 1.95
CA ILE A 103 -1.55 17.60 1.78
C ILE A 103 -1.62 17.93 0.28
N LYS A 104 -2.72 18.57 -0.13
CA LYS A 104 -2.93 18.98 -1.52
C LYS A 104 -2.16 20.26 -1.83
N PHE A 105 -0.85 20.17 -1.91
CA PHE A 105 -0.02 21.27 -2.37
C PHE A 105 -0.23 21.55 -3.87
N GLY A 106 0.26 22.70 -4.33
CA GLY A 106 0.34 23.00 -5.75
C GLY A 106 1.43 22.17 -6.44
N PRO A 107 1.37 22.02 -7.77
CA PRO A 107 2.32 21.20 -8.53
C PRO A 107 3.79 21.69 -8.47
N GLU A 108 4.02 22.91 -7.99
CA GLU A 108 5.34 23.51 -7.79
C GLU A 108 6.02 23.16 -6.46
N VAL A 109 5.33 22.47 -5.54
CA VAL A 109 5.84 22.15 -4.20
C VAL A 109 6.38 20.72 -4.17
N ASP A 110 7.60 20.56 -3.66
CA ASP A 110 8.16 19.23 -3.36
C ASP A 110 7.66 18.75 -1.99
N GLU A 111 6.73 17.78 -1.98
CA GLU A 111 6.18 17.29 -0.73
C GLU A 111 7.19 16.56 0.16
N MET A 112 8.28 16.05 -0.40
CA MET A 112 9.34 15.41 0.39
C MET A 112 10.18 16.46 1.12
N GLU A 113 10.44 17.61 0.49
CA GLU A 113 11.11 18.73 1.15
C GLU A 113 10.26 19.27 2.32
N GLU A 114 8.97 19.51 2.09
CA GLU A 114 8.03 19.95 3.13
C GLU A 114 7.91 18.94 4.29
N ALA A 115 7.98 17.64 3.97
CA ALA A 115 7.95 16.58 4.96
C ALA A 115 9.31 16.34 5.66
N GLY A 116 10.38 17.03 5.26
CA GLY A 116 11.73 16.83 5.80
C GLY A 116 12.32 15.45 5.49
N LEU A 117 11.94 14.85 4.35
CA LEU A 117 12.33 13.50 3.97
C LEU A 117 13.62 13.50 3.14
N ALA A 118 14.67 12.88 3.68
CA ALA A 118 15.89 12.65 2.93
C ALA A 118 15.68 11.56 1.85
N THR A 119 16.14 11.84 0.64
CA THR A 119 16.01 10.94 -0.51
C THR A 119 17.37 10.54 -1.10
N VAL A 120 17.36 9.46 -1.88
CA VAL A 120 18.50 8.98 -2.66
C VAL A 120 18.01 8.59 -4.06
N PRO A 121 18.82 8.74 -5.12
CA PRO A 121 18.43 8.27 -6.45
C PRO A 121 18.07 6.77 -6.46
N GLY A 122 17.09 6.42 -7.29
CA GLY A 122 16.75 5.02 -7.55
C GLY A 122 17.89 4.29 -8.28
N GLN A 123 17.96 2.96 -8.13
CA GLN A 123 18.99 2.14 -8.79
C GLN A 123 18.52 1.55 -10.12
N MET A 124 17.24 1.16 -10.20
CA MET A 124 16.60 0.51 -11.33
C MET A 124 15.61 1.43 -12.07
N VAL A 125 15.19 2.53 -11.42
CA VAL A 125 14.24 3.53 -11.93
C VAL A 125 14.70 4.93 -11.54
N ARG A 126 14.23 5.97 -12.25
CA ARG A 126 14.59 7.38 -11.94
C ARG A 126 13.95 7.90 -10.65
N SER A 127 12.81 7.32 -10.25
CA SER A 127 12.08 7.74 -9.06
C SER A 127 12.93 7.59 -7.80
N PRO A 128 13.06 8.62 -6.95
CA PRO A 128 13.93 8.56 -5.78
C PRO A 128 13.36 7.63 -4.70
N ARG A 129 14.23 7.15 -3.81
CA ARG A 129 13.85 6.41 -2.61
C ARG A 129 13.94 7.29 -1.38
N ILE A 130 12.95 7.21 -0.49
CA ILE A 130 12.95 7.83 0.84
C ILE A 130 13.79 6.97 1.78
N LEU A 131 14.87 7.54 2.32
CA LEU A 131 15.83 6.80 3.13
C LEU A 131 15.26 6.30 4.46
N ALA A 132 14.31 7.04 5.03
CA ALA A 132 13.67 6.69 6.29
C ALA A 132 12.70 5.51 6.18
N ALA A 133 12.27 5.13 4.97
CA ALA A 133 11.29 4.06 4.81
C ALA A 133 11.89 2.68 5.12
N PRO A 134 11.18 1.80 5.85
CA PRO A 134 11.66 0.45 6.16
C PRO A 134 11.79 -0.45 4.93
N ALA A 135 10.99 -0.20 3.88
CA ALA A 135 11.15 -0.81 2.58
C ALA A 135 10.74 0.12 1.43
N ALA A 136 11.43 0.00 0.30
CA ALA A 136 11.17 0.73 -0.94
C ALA A 136 11.22 -0.25 -2.13
N LEU A 137 10.14 -0.30 -2.91
CA LEU A 137 9.97 -1.14 -4.08
C LEU A 137 10.08 -0.25 -5.32
N GLU A 138 11.13 -0.43 -6.10
CA GLU A 138 11.31 0.27 -7.37
C GLU A 138 10.50 -0.44 -8.45
N CYS A 139 9.61 0.31 -9.12
CA CYS A 139 8.57 -0.24 -9.98
C CYS A 139 8.62 0.35 -11.38
N ARG A 140 8.40 -0.49 -12.39
CA ARG A 140 8.06 -0.08 -13.75
C ARG A 140 6.58 -0.32 -14.01
N ARG A 141 5.92 0.62 -14.69
CA ARG A 141 4.51 0.49 -15.05
C ARG A 141 4.32 -0.72 -15.97
N HIS A 142 3.57 -1.70 -15.49
CA HIS A 142 3.18 -2.89 -16.25
C HIS A 142 1.93 -2.61 -17.09
N THR A 143 0.87 -2.10 -16.45
CA THR A 143 -0.39 -1.74 -17.12
C THR A 143 -1.18 -0.75 -16.27
N THR A 144 -1.99 0.09 -16.92
CA THR A 144 -2.94 0.96 -16.24
C THR A 144 -4.35 0.60 -16.70
N LEU A 145 -5.24 0.34 -15.74
CA LEU A 145 -6.65 0.06 -15.97
C LEU A 145 -7.47 1.28 -15.57
N GLN A 146 -8.22 1.82 -16.53
CA GLN A 146 -9.21 2.86 -16.26
C GLN A 146 -10.54 2.18 -15.93
N VAL A 147 -10.82 2.03 -14.65
CA VAL A 147 -12.04 1.35 -14.16
C VAL A 147 -13.23 2.29 -14.01
N GLY A 148 -12.99 3.59 -14.09
CA GLY A 148 -14.00 4.63 -14.02
C GLY A 148 -13.36 6.00 -14.14
N PRO A 149 -14.17 7.06 -14.19
CA PRO A 149 -13.67 8.42 -14.44
C PRO A 149 -12.84 8.93 -13.25
N ALA A 150 -13.13 8.49 -12.03
CA ALA A 150 -12.53 9.03 -10.80
C ALA A 150 -11.18 8.39 -10.41
N ARG A 151 -10.80 7.24 -11.00
CA ARG A 151 -9.64 6.47 -10.51
C ARG A 151 -9.00 5.62 -11.59
N GLU A 152 -7.68 5.60 -11.57
CA GLU A 152 -6.86 4.65 -12.31
C GLU A 152 -6.32 3.57 -11.37
N ILE A 153 -6.30 2.32 -11.84
CA ILE A 153 -5.55 1.24 -11.19
C ILE A 153 -4.26 1.07 -11.97
N ILE A 154 -3.15 1.32 -11.30
CA ILE A 154 -1.81 1.17 -11.87
C ILE A 154 -1.24 -0.15 -11.36
N LEU A 155 -0.89 -1.04 -12.27
CA LEU A 155 -0.11 -2.25 -12.01
C LEU A 155 1.36 -1.94 -12.27
N GLY A 156 2.20 -2.12 -11.26
CA GLY A 156 3.65 -1.95 -11.34
C GLY A 156 4.36 -3.27 -11.16
N GLU A 157 5.30 -3.56 -12.06
CA GLU A 157 6.27 -4.63 -11.89
C GLU A 157 7.41 -4.15 -11.00
N VAL A 158 7.62 -4.86 -9.89
CA VAL A 158 8.71 -4.60 -8.95
C VAL A 158 10.00 -5.11 -9.57
N VAL A 159 10.91 -4.20 -9.88
CA VAL A 159 12.21 -4.50 -10.51
C VAL A 159 13.38 -4.43 -9.52
N GLY A 160 13.13 -3.94 -8.31
CA GLY A 160 14.09 -3.91 -7.21
C GLY A 160 13.40 -3.65 -5.87
N VAL A 161 13.96 -4.18 -4.79
CA VAL A 161 13.47 -3.94 -3.43
C VAL A 161 14.63 -3.61 -2.50
N PHE A 162 14.46 -2.55 -1.72
CA PHE A 162 15.36 -2.15 -0.64
C PHE A 162 14.62 -2.37 0.66
N VAL A 163 15.23 -3.09 1.59
CA VAL A 163 14.70 -3.31 2.93
C VAL A 163 15.75 -2.89 3.94
N ARG A 164 15.33 -2.26 5.03
CA ARG A 164 16.21 -1.90 6.15
C ARG A 164 16.93 -3.15 6.64
N SER A 165 18.25 -3.07 6.80
CA SER A 165 19.10 -4.25 6.98
C SER A 165 18.86 -5.02 8.27
N ASP A 166 18.29 -4.39 9.29
CA ASP A 166 17.88 -5.03 10.54
C ASP A 166 16.56 -5.81 10.40
N ALA A 167 15.74 -5.50 9.39
CA ALA A 167 14.44 -6.12 9.14
C ALA A 167 14.50 -7.30 8.16
N VAL A 168 15.65 -7.57 7.55
CA VAL A 168 15.80 -8.66 6.57
C VAL A 168 16.97 -9.56 6.90
N ASN A 169 16.71 -10.87 6.92
CA ASN A 169 17.77 -11.87 6.86
C ASN A 169 18.04 -12.22 5.39
N SER A 170 19.12 -11.68 4.84
CA SER A 170 19.49 -11.86 3.43
C SER A 170 19.87 -13.29 3.05
N SER A 171 20.21 -14.15 4.02
CA SER A 171 20.58 -15.55 3.75
C SER A 171 19.38 -16.45 3.43
N ASN A 172 18.19 -16.11 3.94
CA ASN A 172 16.97 -16.89 3.74
C ASN A 172 15.76 -16.05 3.27
N LEU A 173 15.98 -14.76 2.97
CA LEU A 173 14.99 -13.80 2.50
C LEU A 173 13.81 -13.59 3.47
N HIS A 174 14.02 -13.86 4.76
CA HIS A 174 13.00 -13.62 5.78
C HIS A 174 12.94 -12.14 6.16
N ILE A 175 11.71 -11.61 6.23
CA ILE A 175 11.43 -10.25 6.69
C ILE A 175 10.87 -10.32 8.12
N ASP A 176 11.54 -9.67 9.06
CA ASP A 176 11.04 -9.48 10.42
C ASP A 176 9.95 -8.40 10.43
N GLN A 177 8.71 -8.85 10.55
CA GLN A 177 7.53 -7.99 10.47
C GLN A 177 7.37 -7.09 11.71
N GLN A 178 7.96 -7.45 12.86
CA GLN A 178 7.95 -6.60 14.05
C GLN A 178 8.90 -5.43 13.87
N ILE A 179 10.08 -5.67 13.31
CA ILE A 179 11.07 -4.63 13.00
C ILE A 179 10.57 -3.71 11.88
N MET A 180 9.86 -4.25 10.87
CA MET A 180 9.23 -3.45 9.83
C MET A 180 8.25 -2.41 10.37
N ASP A 181 7.58 -2.69 11.50
CA ASP A 181 6.65 -1.79 12.21
C ASP A 181 5.64 -1.06 11.31
N ALA A 182 5.21 -1.74 10.23
CA ALA A 182 4.35 -1.18 9.21
C ALA A 182 2.99 -0.76 9.81
N VAL A 183 2.45 0.37 9.36
CA VAL A 183 1.12 0.83 9.75
C VAL A 183 0.06 0.50 8.70
N GLY A 184 -1.16 0.27 9.17
CA GLY A 184 -2.33 0.06 8.34
C GLY A 184 -3.31 1.23 8.40
N ARG A 185 -3.88 1.63 7.26
CA ARG A 185 -4.96 2.63 7.21
C ARG A 185 -6.31 1.97 7.47
N MET A 186 -7.09 2.55 8.37
CA MET A 186 -8.45 2.12 8.71
C MET A 186 -9.50 2.94 7.95
N GLY A 187 -10.75 2.95 8.42
CA GLY A 187 -11.77 3.89 7.97
C GLY A 187 -11.48 5.31 8.47
N GLY A 188 -11.76 6.33 7.65
CA GLY A 188 -11.55 7.74 8.02
C GLY A 188 -10.08 8.12 8.22
N HIS A 189 -9.77 8.76 9.35
CA HIS A 189 -8.43 9.22 9.71
C HIS A 189 -7.65 8.23 10.59
N THR A 190 -8.23 7.08 10.90
CA THR A 190 -7.66 6.15 11.87
C THR A 190 -6.57 5.27 11.24
N TYR A 191 -5.52 5.02 12.02
CA TYR A 191 -4.41 4.12 11.71
C TYR A 191 -4.35 2.97 12.72
N THR A 192 -3.74 1.85 12.34
CA THR A 192 -3.39 0.76 13.25
C THR A 192 -1.92 0.39 13.11
N ARG A 193 -1.33 -0.09 14.21
CA ARG A 193 -0.02 -0.74 14.22
C ARG A 193 -0.17 -2.23 13.97
N THR A 194 0.92 -2.87 13.53
CA THR A 194 0.98 -4.32 13.25
C THR A 194 1.72 -5.12 14.33
N ARG A 195 1.94 -4.56 15.53
CA ARG A 195 2.78 -5.20 16.57
C ARG A 195 2.10 -6.35 17.33
N ASP A 196 0.77 -6.31 17.42
CA ASP A 196 0.00 -7.41 18.02
C ASP A 196 -0.21 -8.51 16.97
N GLN A 197 0.72 -9.46 16.94
CA GLN A 197 0.77 -10.56 15.96
C GLN A 197 0.59 -11.91 16.65
N PHE A 198 -0.05 -12.83 15.97
CA PHE A 198 -0.16 -14.23 16.38
C PHE A 198 0.08 -15.13 15.17
N ASP A 199 0.73 -16.26 15.40
CA ASP A 199 0.93 -17.27 14.37
C ASP A 199 -0.22 -18.28 14.38
N ILE A 200 -0.74 -18.57 13.19
CA ILE A 200 -1.68 -19.66 12.98
C ILE A 200 -1.21 -20.50 11.79
N LYS A 201 -0.93 -21.76 12.05
CA LYS A 201 -0.60 -22.72 10.99
C LYS A 201 -1.89 -23.28 10.41
N THR A 202 -2.07 -23.15 9.09
CA THR A 202 -3.12 -23.85 8.37
C THR A 202 -2.91 -25.35 8.52
N LEU A 203 -3.91 -26.03 9.09
CA LEU A 203 -3.88 -27.48 9.24
C LEU A 203 -3.97 -28.16 7.87
N THR A 204 -3.23 -29.24 7.72
CA THR A 204 -3.45 -30.21 6.65
C THR A 204 -4.81 -30.90 6.84
N PRO A 205 -5.40 -31.47 5.77
CA PRO A 205 -6.64 -32.23 5.89
C PRO A 205 -6.57 -33.33 6.97
N GLN A 206 -5.43 -34.02 7.10
CA GLN A 206 -5.24 -35.05 8.12
C GLN A 206 -5.18 -34.48 9.54
N GLU A 207 -4.44 -33.40 9.76
CA GLU A 207 -4.40 -32.72 11.07
C GLU A 207 -5.80 -32.22 11.46
N TRP A 208 -6.59 -31.77 10.48
CA TRP A 208 -7.99 -31.38 10.71
C TRP A 208 -8.89 -32.55 11.11
N GLU A 209 -8.81 -33.69 10.42
CA GLU A 209 -9.58 -34.89 10.79
C GLU A 209 -9.24 -35.37 12.20
N ASN A 210 -7.94 -35.39 12.55
CA ASN A 210 -7.49 -35.77 13.89
C ASN A 210 -8.05 -34.83 14.96
N ARG A 211 -8.07 -33.52 14.68
CA ARG A 211 -8.62 -32.52 15.60
C ARG A 211 -10.12 -32.73 15.86
N LYS A 212 -10.91 -32.96 14.80
CA LYS A 212 -12.35 -33.24 14.95
C LYS A 212 -12.61 -34.50 15.78
N ALA A 213 -11.86 -35.57 15.54
CA ALA A 213 -12.02 -36.82 16.30
C ALA A 213 -11.71 -36.63 17.80
N PHE A 214 -10.68 -35.85 18.11
CA PHE A 214 -10.33 -35.52 19.50
C PHE A 214 -11.40 -34.64 20.18
N GLU A 215 -11.92 -33.62 19.49
CA GLU A 215 -12.97 -32.75 20.03
C GLU A 215 -14.28 -33.52 20.31
N THR A 216 -14.63 -34.52 19.50
CA THR A 216 -15.77 -35.41 19.75
C THR A 216 -15.54 -36.30 20.98
N LEU A 217 -14.34 -36.87 21.15
CA LEU A 217 -14.01 -37.75 22.29
C LEU A 217 -13.94 -37.00 23.63
N VAL A 218 -13.65 -35.70 23.63
CA VAL A 218 -13.61 -34.86 24.84
C VAL A 218 -14.99 -34.29 25.19
N ALA A 219 -15.94 -34.31 24.25
CA ALA A 219 -17.31 -33.88 24.47
C ALA A 219 -18.24 -34.99 25.02
N GLU A 220 -17.74 -36.23 25.13
CA GLU A 220 -18.39 -37.40 25.75
C GLU A 220 -17.89 -37.63 27.19
#